data_AF-A0A8J5FUT5-F1
#
_entry.id   AF-A0A8J5FUT5-F1
#
_cell.length_a   1.000
_cell.length_b   1.000
_cell.length_c   1.000
_cell.angle_alpha   90.00
_cell.angle_beta   90.00
_cell.angle_gamma   90.00
#
_symmetry.space_group_name_H-M   'P 1'
#
loop_
_entity.id
_entity.type
_entity.pdbx_description
1 polymer ?
#
loop_
_entity_poly.entity_id
_entity_poly.type
_entity_poly.pdbx_seq_one_letter_code
_entity_poly.pdbx_strand_id
1 'polypeptide(L)'
;MADEQQLRLDLEELRHLQSLAKRPRVASLLASEIRSLEAKLSAVTAATTGAKVSAEKAPVAAAASLNSYVTLSSFSWDQDNDKIKIYVFLEGVDPEKLETIFKTMSVDLKFHDIQGKNYRCTIPKLNKEIVPEKCKVLVKPTKVIITLVKASKGNWLDLHFKEDKLKPNLDKEKDPMAGIMDLMKNMYDDGDDDMKRTIAKAWSDSRSGKPADPLRGNF
;
A
#
# COMPACT_ATOMS: atom_id res chain seq x y z
N MET A 1 -18.15 -24.52 22.58
CA MET A 1 -18.13 -25.89 22.04
C MET A 1 -18.22 -25.90 20.51
N ALA A 2 -19.19 -25.22 19.87
CA ALA A 2 -19.28 -25.16 18.40
C ALA A 2 -18.05 -24.49 17.73
N ASP A 3 -17.57 -23.37 18.28
CA ASP A 3 -16.43 -22.63 17.73
C ASP A 3 -15.12 -23.42 17.83
N GLU A 4 -14.95 -24.20 18.91
CA GLU A 4 -13.77 -25.07 19.10
C GLU A 4 -13.74 -26.20 18.06
N GLN A 5 -14.90 -26.74 17.69
CA GLN A 5 -15.01 -27.77 16.69
C GLN A 5 -14.73 -27.23 15.28
N GLN A 6 -15.20 -26.02 14.96
CA GLN A 6 -14.86 -25.35 13.70
C GLN A 6 -13.35 -25.06 13.61
N LEU A 7 -12.74 -24.55 14.69
CA LEU A 7 -11.30 -24.30 14.76
C LEU A 7 -10.46 -25.56 14.55
N ARG A 8 -10.94 -26.73 15.01
CA ARG A 8 -10.25 -28.02 14.77
C ARG A 8 -10.30 -28.43 13.30
N LEU A 9 -11.46 -28.29 12.66
CA LEU A 9 -11.63 -28.59 11.23
C LEU A 9 -10.75 -27.67 10.37
N ASP A 10 -10.75 -26.37 10.66
CA ASP A 10 -9.93 -25.38 9.95
C ASP A 10 -8.42 -25.70 10.09
N LEU A 11 -7.99 -26.17 11.26
CA LEU A 11 -6.60 -26.56 11.53
C LEU A 11 -6.19 -27.79 10.71
N GLU A 12 -7.07 -28.79 10.63
CA GLU A 12 -6.86 -29.99 9.82
C GLU A 12 -6.76 -29.67 8.33
N GLU A 13 -7.65 -28.82 7.81
CA GLU A 13 -7.62 -28.37 6.43
C GLU A 13 -6.34 -27.58 6.10
N LEU A 14 -5.92 -26.65 6.97
CA LEU A 14 -4.70 -25.87 6.76
C LEU A 14 -3.44 -26.74 6.78
N ARG A 15 -3.38 -27.79 7.62
CA ARG A 15 -2.28 -28.76 7.59
C ARG A 15 -2.26 -29.54 6.27
N HIS A 16 -3.43 -29.93 5.77
CA HIS A 16 -3.53 -30.59 4.47
C HIS A 16 -3.02 -29.67 3.35
N LEU A 17 -3.49 -28.41 3.30
CA LEU A 17 -3.04 -27.42 2.32
C LEU A 17 -1.54 -27.12 2.41
N GLN A 18 -0.98 -27.10 3.63
CA GLN A 18 0.45 -26.92 3.83
C GLN A 18 1.26 -28.07 3.21
N SER A 19 0.79 -29.31 3.32
CA SER A 19 1.45 -30.47 2.71
C SER A 19 1.45 -30.43 1.17
N LEU A 20 0.44 -29.79 0.58
CA LEU A 20 0.31 -29.63 -0.87
C LEU A 20 1.11 -28.41 -1.41
N ALA A 21 1.50 -27.48 -0.55
CA ALA A 21 2.12 -26.23 -0.94
C ALA A 21 3.58 -26.41 -1.39
N LYS A 22 3.84 -26.29 -2.69
CA LYS A 22 5.19 -26.40 -3.29
C LYS A 22 6.02 -25.11 -3.21
N ARG A 23 5.39 -23.96 -2.97
CA ARG A 23 6.09 -22.65 -2.94
C ARG A 23 6.44 -22.26 -1.50
N PRO A 24 7.70 -21.89 -1.20
CA PRO A 24 8.15 -21.61 0.16
C PRO A 24 7.39 -20.44 0.82
N ARG A 25 7.06 -19.40 0.05
CA ARG A 25 6.26 -18.27 0.54
C ARG A 25 4.85 -18.71 0.99
N VAL A 26 4.22 -19.62 0.25
CA VAL A 26 2.87 -20.11 0.56
C VAL A 26 2.91 -21.07 1.75
N ALA A 27 3.90 -21.96 1.81
CA ALA A 27 4.12 -22.85 2.94
C ALA A 27 4.37 -22.06 4.25
N SER A 28 5.15 -20.97 4.19
CA SER A 28 5.40 -20.10 5.33
C SER A 28 4.14 -19.37 5.80
N LEU A 29 3.27 -18.92 4.87
CA LEU A 29 2.01 -18.27 5.21
C LEU A 29 1.04 -19.24 5.88
N LEU A 30 0.90 -20.45 5.34
CA LEU A 30 0.08 -21.51 5.94
C LEU A 30 0.64 -21.91 7.32
N ALA A 31 1.97 -22.01 7.47
CA ALA A 31 2.61 -22.32 8.75
C ALA A 31 2.37 -21.25 9.83
N SER A 32 2.28 -19.97 9.46
CA SER A 32 1.93 -18.90 10.41
C SER A 32 0.47 -18.96 10.82
N GLU A 33 -0.43 -19.27 9.89
CA GLU A 33 -1.86 -19.35 10.18
C GLU A 33 -2.19 -20.56 11.06
N ILE A 34 -1.55 -21.71 10.81
CA ILE A 34 -1.66 -22.91 11.68
C ILE A 34 -1.25 -22.56 13.12
N ARG A 35 -0.10 -21.89 13.32
CA ARG A 35 0.34 -21.48 14.68
C ARG A 35 -0.63 -20.52 15.36
N SER A 36 -1.22 -19.60 14.61
CA SER A 36 -2.24 -18.67 15.12
C SER A 36 -3.50 -19.42 15.59
N LEU A 37 -3.96 -20.42 14.81
CA LEU A 37 -5.13 -21.23 15.18
C LEU A 37 -4.85 -22.19 16.33
N GLU A 38 -3.66 -22.80 16.40
CA GLU A 38 -3.22 -23.59 17.55
C GLU A 38 -3.25 -22.74 18.84
N ALA A 39 -2.75 -21.51 18.80
CA ALA A 39 -2.79 -20.59 19.92
C ALA A 39 -4.23 -20.23 20.33
N LYS A 40 -5.12 -19.96 19.36
CA LYS A 40 -6.54 -19.71 19.63
C LYS A 40 -7.24 -20.93 20.24
N LEU A 41 -6.97 -22.13 19.72
CA LEU A 41 -7.54 -23.36 20.25
C LEU A 41 -7.10 -23.59 21.70
N SER A 42 -5.81 -23.36 22.00
CA SER A 42 -5.27 -23.48 23.36
C SER A 42 -5.91 -22.51 24.35
N ALA A 43 -6.18 -21.26 23.93
CA ALA A 43 -6.86 -20.25 24.75
C ALA A 43 -8.32 -20.60 25.02
N VAL A 44 -9.05 -21.13 24.02
CA VAL A 44 -10.45 -21.57 24.17
C VAL A 44 -10.55 -22.79 25.09
N THR A 45 -9.61 -23.74 25.00
CA THR A 45 -9.57 -24.89 25.92
C THR A 45 -9.21 -24.48 27.35
N ALA A 46 -8.34 -23.48 27.55
CA ALA A 46 -7.99 -22.97 28.87
C ALA A 46 -9.15 -22.19 29.53
N ALA A 47 -9.92 -21.43 28.74
CA ALA A 47 -11.11 -20.73 29.24
C ALA A 47 -12.24 -21.67 29.68
N THR A 48 -12.29 -22.89 29.15
CA THR A 48 -13.34 -23.87 29.46
C THR A 48 -13.03 -24.72 30.70
N THR A 49 -11.79 -24.71 31.20
CA THR A 49 -11.34 -25.60 32.30
C THR A 49 -10.92 -24.91 33.60
N GLY A 50 -11.11 -23.59 33.78
CA GLY A 50 -10.58 -22.89 34.95
C GLY A 50 -11.47 -21.79 35.54
N ALA A 51 -12.51 -22.17 36.28
CA ALA A 51 -13.18 -21.27 37.23
C ALA A 51 -13.02 -21.80 38.67
N LYS A 52 -12.07 -21.22 39.40
CA LYS A 52 -12.05 -20.90 40.86
C LYS A 52 -10.60 -20.69 41.32
N VAL A 53 -10.22 -19.47 41.70
CA VAL A 53 -10.23 -18.94 43.08
C VAL A 53 -9.77 -17.47 43.08
N SER A 54 -10.62 -16.63 43.68
CA SER A 54 -10.44 -15.37 44.43
C SER A 54 -9.36 -14.33 44.08
N ALA A 55 -9.88 -13.17 43.68
CA ALA A 55 -9.78 -11.83 44.31
C ALA A 55 -8.44 -11.26 44.81
N GLU A 56 -8.22 -10.02 44.34
CA GLU A 56 -7.55 -8.89 45.00
C GLU A 56 -6.00 -8.86 44.99
N LYS A 57 -5.42 -8.15 44.02
CA LYS A 57 -4.96 -6.75 44.14
C LYS A 57 -4.00 -6.41 42.98
N ALA A 58 -4.36 -5.37 42.21
CA ALA A 58 -3.58 -4.66 41.19
C ALA A 58 -2.99 -5.47 40.01
N PRO A 59 -3.30 -5.12 38.74
CA PRO A 59 -2.46 -5.49 37.62
C PRO A 59 -1.78 -4.26 37.05
N VAL A 60 -0.51 -4.10 37.43
CA VAL A 60 0.50 -3.59 36.50
C VAL A 60 0.77 -4.72 35.50
N ALA A 61 0.86 -4.38 34.22
CA ALA A 61 1.34 -5.22 33.12
C ALA A 61 0.49 -6.45 32.74
N ALA A 62 -0.50 -6.22 31.87
CA ALA A 62 -1.00 -7.22 30.92
C ALA A 62 -1.26 -6.56 29.56
N ALA A 63 -0.22 -5.93 29.00
CA ALA A 63 -0.25 -5.33 27.67
C ALA A 63 0.63 -6.15 26.71
N ALA A 64 0.23 -7.40 26.43
CA ALA A 64 0.86 -8.17 25.36
C ALA A 64 0.01 -9.37 24.93
N SER A 65 -1.08 -9.14 24.19
CA SER A 65 -1.56 -10.05 23.12
C SER A 65 -2.88 -9.59 22.46
N LEU A 66 -2.98 -8.35 21.97
CA LEU A 66 -4.15 -7.90 21.19
C LEU A 66 -3.83 -7.02 19.96
N ASN A 67 -2.56 -6.77 19.65
CA ASN A 67 -2.19 -5.74 18.65
C ASN A 67 -1.83 -6.30 17.27
N SER A 68 -2.37 -7.45 16.87
CA SER A 68 -2.29 -7.88 15.47
C SER A 68 -3.29 -7.07 14.64
N TYR A 69 -2.87 -5.89 14.17
CA TYR A 69 -3.64 -5.14 13.19
C TYR A 69 -3.45 -5.75 11.81
N VAL A 70 -4.55 -6.19 11.21
CA VAL A 70 -4.59 -6.56 9.80
C VAL A 70 -4.58 -5.28 8.97
N THR A 71 -3.59 -5.13 8.10
CA THR A 71 -3.53 -3.99 7.17
C THR A 71 -4.66 -4.09 6.16
N LEU A 72 -5.51 -3.06 6.10
CA LEU A 72 -6.54 -2.93 5.08
C LEU A 72 -5.88 -2.61 3.73
N SER A 73 -5.75 -3.62 2.89
CA SER A 73 -5.19 -3.48 1.53
C SER A 73 -6.21 -3.07 0.48
N SER A 74 -7.51 -3.19 0.78
CA SER A 74 -8.59 -2.90 -0.16
C SER A 74 -9.49 -1.80 0.39
N PHE A 75 -9.36 -0.62 -0.20
CA PHE A 75 -10.27 0.51 -0.01
C PHE A 75 -10.45 1.22 -1.34
N SER A 76 -11.60 1.86 -1.51
CA SER A 76 -11.90 2.68 -2.68
C SER A 76 -11.89 4.15 -2.30
N TRP A 77 -11.60 5.04 -3.22
CA TRP A 77 -11.67 6.47 -2.95
C TRP A 77 -12.15 7.24 -4.18
N ASP A 78 -12.87 8.33 -3.93
CA ASP A 78 -13.28 9.33 -4.92
C ASP A 78 -12.90 10.72 -4.41
N GLN A 79 -13.05 11.71 -5.29
CA GLN A 79 -12.79 13.08 -4.94
C GLN A 79 -13.69 14.03 -5.70
N ASP A 80 -13.97 15.15 -5.03
CA ASP A 80 -14.56 16.34 -5.60
C ASP A 80 -13.46 17.42 -5.72
N ASN A 81 -13.81 18.64 -6.11
CA ASN A 81 -12.83 19.72 -6.27
C ASN A 81 -12.16 20.11 -4.92
N ASP A 82 -12.88 19.95 -3.81
CA ASP A 82 -12.49 20.37 -2.46
C ASP A 82 -12.34 19.21 -1.46
N LYS A 83 -12.87 18.03 -1.77
CA LYS A 83 -12.96 16.90 -0.84
C LYS A 83 -12.46 15.60 -1.45
N ILE A 84 -12.05 14.69 -0.59
CA ILE A 84 -11.71 13.30 -0.91
C ILE A 84 -12.55 12.42 0.00
N LYS A 85 -13.17 11.39 -0.55
CA LYS A 85 -13.92 10.41 0.22
C LYS A 85 -13.24 9.06 0.06
N ILE A 86 -12.92 8.42 1.18
CA ILE A 86 -12.34 7.09 1.25
C ILE A 86 -13.41 6.15 1.77
N TYR A 87 -13.69 5.10 1.03
CA TYR A 87 -14.63 4.04 1.34
C TYR A 87 -13.89 2.80 1.81
N VAL A 88 -14.14 2.43 3.06
CA VAL A 88 -13.61 1.21 3.68
C VAL A 88 -14.80 0.28 3.90
N PHE A 89 -14.82 -0.87 3.23
CA PHE A 89 -15.89 -1.86 3.36
C PHE A 89 -15.61 -2.77 4.54
N LEU A 90 -16.21 -2.45 5.68
CA LEU A 90 -16.14 -3.22 6.92
C LEU A 90 -17.53 -3.25 7.54
N GLU A 91 -17.97 -4.44 7.94
CA GLU A 91 -19.28 -4.65 8.56
C GLU A 91 -19.19 -4.64 10.08
N GLY A 92 -20.20 -4.06 10.73
CA GLY A 92 -20.28 -4.07 12.20
C GLY A 92 -19.22 -3.18 12.86
N VAL A 93 -18.81 -2.09 12.21
CA VAL A 93 -17.91 -1.12 12.83
C VAL A 93 -18.68 -0.30 13.85
N ASP A 94 -18.22 -0.32 15.10
CA ASP A 94 -18.69 0.61 16.12
C ASP A 94 -17.91 1.93 16.04
N PRO A 95 -18.59 3.10 16.02
CA PRO A 95 -17.91 4.40 15.97
C PRO A 95 -17.04 4.66 17.21
N GLU A 96 -17.33 4.04 18.35
CA GLU A 96 -16.53 4.15 19.58
C GLU A 96 -15.21 3.37 19.51
N LYS A 97 -15.18 2.30 18.71
CA LYS A 97 -14.00 1.44 18.51
C LYS A 97 -13.14 1.88 17.32
N LEU A 98 -13.51 3.00 16.70
CA LEU A 98 -12.83 3.61 15.57
C LEU A 98 -11.95 4.78 16.04
N GLU A 99 -10.64 4.62 15.89
CA GLU A 99 -9.67 5.68 16.15
C GLU A 99 -9.19 6.24 14.80
N THR A 100 -9.39 7.54 14.59
CA THR A 100 -8.95 8.22 13.36
C THR A 100 -8.01 9.37 13.68
N ILE A 101 -6.80 9.32 13.13
CA ILE A 101 -5.78 10.35 13.27
C ILE A 101 -5.57 11.00 11.91
N PHE A 102 -6.00 12.26 11.81
CA PHE A 102 -5.75 13.10 10.64
C PHE A 102 -4.54 13.99 10.91
N LYS A 103 -3.54 13.94 10.04
CA LYS A 103 -2.46 14.93 9.98
C LYS A 103 -2.49 15.64 8.65
N THR A 104 -1.78 16.75 8.54
CA THR A 104 -1.74 17.59 7.32
C THR A 104 -1.42 16.79 6.06
N MET A 105 -0.53 15.79 6.14
CA MET A 105 -0.11 14.97 4.99
C MET A 105 -0.25 13.46 5.20
N SER A 106 -0.92 13.01 6.26
CA SER A 106 -1.07 11.57 6.53
C SER A 106 -2.38 11.26 7.22
N VAL A 107 -2.92 10.07 6.99
CA VAL A 107 -4.13 9.59 7.66
C VAL A 107 -3.86 8.21 8.25
N ASP A 108 -4.27 8.00 9.49
CA ASP A 108 -4.21 6.69 10.14
C ASP A 108 -5.58 6.35 10.73
N LEU A 109 -6.12 5.22 10.34
CA LEU A 109 -7.43 4.73 10.76
C LEU A 109 -7.21 3.37 11.42
N LYS A 110 -7.58 3.23 12.69
CA LYS A 110 -7.55 1.97 13.42
C LYS A 110 -8.95 1.58 13.80
N PHE A 111 -9.32 0.38 13.39
CA PHE A 111 -10.58 -0.25 13.73
C PHE A 111 -10.30 -1.37 14.73
N HIS A 112 -10.94 -1.29 15.89
CA HIS A 112 -10.77 -2.29 16.94
C HIS A 112 -11.98 -3.22 16.97
N ASP A 113 -11.71 -4.51 17.22
CA ASP A 113 -12.73 -5.52 17.51
C ASP A 113 -13.85 -5.60 16.46
N ILE A 114 -13.47 -5.57 15.17
CA ILE A 114 -14.39 -5.87 14.07
C ILE A 114 -14.37 -7.38 13.86
N GLN A 115 -15.46 -8.05 14.25
CA GLN A 115 -15.59 -9.51 14.12
C GLN A 115 -14.41 -10.27 14.77
N GLY A 116 -13.92 -9.78 15.91
CA GLY A 116 -12.77 -10.36 16.63
C GLY A 116 -11.40 -10.11 15.97
N LYS A 117 -11.32 -9.17 15.00
CA LYS A 117 -10.07 -8.74 14.36
C LYS A 117 -9.89 -7.23 14.46
N ASN A 118 -8.64 -6.80 14.60
CA ASN A 118 -8.27 -5.40 14.53
C ASN A 118 -7.79 -5.08 13.11
N TYR A 119 -8.27 -3.98 12.53
CA TYR A 119 -7.85 -3.54 11.21
C TYR A 119 -7.18 -2.18 11.29
N ARG A 120 -6.18 -1.93 10.44
CA ARG A 120 -5.54 -0.63 10.33
C ARG A 120 -5.37 -0.23 8.88
N CYS A 121 -5.76 1.00 8.55
CA CYS A 121 -5.53 1.63 7.27
C CYS A 121 -4.67 2.87 7.50
N THR A 122 -3.42 2.84 7.05
CA THR A 122 -2.48 3.95 7.22
C THR A 122 -2.04 4.44 5.85
N ILE A 123 -2.22 5.73 5.60
CA ILE A 123 -1.72 6.45 4.42
C ILE A 123 -0.59 7.37 4.91
N PRO A 124 0.68 6.94 4.80
CA PRO A 124 1.80 7.65 5.41
C PRO A 124 2.09 9.01 4.76
N LYS A 125 1.85 9.12 3.44
CA LYS A 125 2.05 10.35 2.68
C LYS A 125 0.95 10.51 1.64
N LEU A 126 0.05 11.46 1.89
CA LEU A 126 -0.96 11.93 0.96
C LEU A 126 -0.30 12.71 -0.19
N ASN A 127 -0.96 12.74 -1.35
CA ASN A 127 -0.49 13.48 -2.52
C ASN A 127 -0.31 14.99 -2.23
N LYS A 128 -1.28 15.60 -1.54
CA LYS A 128 -1.22 16.98 -1.07
C LYS A 128 -1.74 17.11 0.37
N GLU A 129 -1.67 18.33 0.88
CA GLU A 129 -2.15 18.68 2.22
C GLU A 129 -3.68 18.65 2.33
N ILE A 130 -4.16 18.21 3.49
CA ILE A 130 -5.56 18.25 3.91
C ILE A 130 -5.72 19.17 5.12
N VAL A 131 -6.96 19.55 5.43
CA VAL A 131 -7.35 20.30 6.63
C VAL A 131 -7.91 19.30 7.66
N PRO A 132 -7.09 18.84 8.63
CA PRO A 132 -7.50 17.78 9.58
C PRO A 132 -8.77 18.12 10.36
N GLU A 133 -8.91 19.38 10.76
CA GLU A 133 -10.04 19.89 11.55
C GLU A 133 -11.40 19.79 10.84
N LYS A 134 -11.39 19.78 9.50
CA LYS A 134 -12.62 19.69 8.69
C LYS A 134 -12.89 18.27 8.18
N CYS A 135 -12.00 17.32 8.49
CA CYS A 135 -12.18 15.93 8.12
C CYS A 135 -13.30 15.29 8.96
N LYS A 136 -14.05 14.38 8.35
CA LYS A 136 -15.21 13.73 8.97
C LYS A 136 -15.17 12.24 8.73
N VAL A 137 -15.74 11.49 9.66
CA VAL A 137 -15.86 10.04 9.56
C VAL A 137 -17.33 9.70 9.72
N LEU A 138 -17.87 8.94 8.76
CA LEU A 138 -19.24 8.45 8.78
C LEU A 138 -19.21 6.92 8.75
N VAL A 139 -19.62 6.32 9.86
CA VAL A 139 -19.73 4.87 9.99
C VAL A 139 -21.13 4.45 9.53
N LYS A 140 -21.20 3.52 8.58
CA LYS A 140 -22.44 2.85 8.15
C LYS A 140 -22.32 1.35 8.47
N PRO A 141 -23.45 0.60 8.53
CA PRO A 141 -23.44 -0.81 8.91
C PRO A 141 -22.49 -1.70 8.10
N THR A 142 -22.31 -1.39 6.82
CA THR A 142 -21.50 -2.19 5.87
C THR A 142 -20.26 -1.46 5.36
N LYS A 143 -20.08 -0.18 5.70
CA LYS A 143 -18.94 0.61 5.22
C LYS A 143 -18.67 1.83 6.08
N VAL A 144 -17.41 2.22 6.14
CA VAL A 144 -16.96 3.47 6.74
C VAL A 144 -16.54 4.43 5.63
N ILE A 145 -17.03 5.67 5.72
CA ILE A 145 -16.77 6.74 4.76
C ILE A 145 -15.97 7.82 5.47
N ILE A 146 -14.72 8.00 5.05
CA ILE A 146 -13.83 9.03 5.58
C ILE A 146 -13.79 10.17 4.58
N THR A 147 -14.28 11.35 4.98
CA THR A 147 -14.23 12.56 4.15
C THR A 147 -13.05 13.42 4.60
N LEU A 148 -12.06 13.57 3.74
CA LEU A 148 -10.93 14.47 3.91
C LEU A 148 -11.21 15.78 3.16
N VAL A 149 -10.93 16.91 3.78
CA VAL A 149 -11.04 18.23 3.13
C VAL A 149 -9.66 18.65 2.64
N LYS A 150 -9.53 18.96 1.35
CA LYS A 150 -8.25 19.39 0.75
C LYS A 150 -7.89 20.79 1.25
N ALA A 151 -6.60 21.02 1.52
CA ALA A 151 -6.11 22.37 1.86
C ALA A 151 -6.10 23.30 0.63
N SER A 152 -5.86 22.73 -0.55
CA SER A 152 -5.91 23.45 -1.83
C SER A 152 -6.87 22.77 -2.80
N LYS A 153 -7.68 23.57 -3.49
CA LYS A 153 -8.63 23.08 -4.50
C LYS A 153 -7.87 22.46 -5.67
N GLY A 154 -8.42 21.38 -6.22
CA GLY A 154 -7.87 20.72 -7.40
C GLY A 154 -7.95 19.21 -7.33
N ASN A 155 -7.64 18.57 -8.45
CA ASN A 155 -7.73 17.13 -8.60
C ASN A 155 -6.42 16.44 -8.19
N TRP A 156 -6.50 15.34 -7.46
CA TRP A 156 -5.37 14.50 -7.08
C TRP A 156 -5.27 13.33 -8.08
N LEU A 157 -4.11 13.12 -8.68
CA LEU A 157 -3.93 11.99 -9.61
C LEU A 157 -3.90 10.64 -8.88
N ASP A 158 -3.47 10.65 -7.62
CA ASP A 158 -3.42 9.48 -6.75
C ASP A 158 -3.66 9.95 -5.31
N LEU A 159 -4.14 9.06 -4.44
CA LEU A 159 -4.28 9.32 -3.02
C LEU A 159 -2.92 9.33 -2.32
N HIS A 160 -2.05 8.41 -2.71
CA HIS A 160 -0.69 8.32 -2.20
C HIS A 160 0.22 9.27 -2.97
N PHE A 161 1.17 9.87 -2.27
CA PHE A 161 2.27 10.53 -2.93
C PHE A 161 3.11 9.49 -3.67
N LYS A 162 2.97 9.44 -5.00
CA LYS A 162 3.90 8.73 -5.87
C LYS A 162 4.99 9.72 -6.26
N GLU A 163 6.20 9.46 -5.78
CA GLU A 163 7.37 10.20 -6.23
C GLU A 163 7.59 9.81 -7.70
N ASP A 164 7.42 10.80 -8.57
CA ASP A 164 7.54 10.65 -10.01
C ASP A 164 9.03 10.43 -10.32
N LYS A 165 9.51 9.20 -10.24
CA LYS A 165 10.90 8.82 -10.54
C LYS A 165 11.29 9.02 -12.01
N LEU A 166 10.40 9.61 -12.82
CA LEU A 166 10.56 9.79 -14.26
C LEU A 166 10.29 11.24 -14.69
N LYS A 167 10.81 12.21 -13.95
CA LYS A 167 11.00 13.57 -14.48
C LYS A 167 12.49 13.78 -14.72
N PRO A 168 12.99 13.67 -15.96
CA PRO A 168 14.23 14.36 -16.30
C PRO A 168 14.00 15.83 -15.94
N ASN A 169 14.93 16.38 -15.17
CA ASN A 169 14.85 17.75 -14.68
C ASN A 169 14.85 18.68 -15.91
N LEU A 170 13.67 19.06 -16.39
CA LEU A 170 13.50 20.16 -17.32
C LEU A 170 13.67 21.45 -16.51
N ASP A 171 14.91 21.66 -16.05
CA ASP A 171 15.37 22.99 -15.66
C ASP A 171 15.19 23.87 -16.89
N LYS A 172 14.20 24.77 -16.81
CA LYS A 172 13.75 25.68 -17.87
C LYS A 172 14.78 26.77 -18.22
N GLU A 173 16.07 26.51 -18.03
CA GLU A 173 17.15 27.47 -18.29
C GLU A 173 18.28 26.94 -19.15
N LYS A 174 18.26 25.67 -19.58
CA LYS A 174 19.26 25.17 -20.54
C LYS A 174 18.64 25.07 -21.91
N ASP A 175 19.19 25.85 -22.82
CA ASP A 175 18.84 25.94 -24.24
C ASP A 175 18.33 24.60 -24.79
N PRO A 176 17.22 24.57 -25.55
CA PRO A 176 16.71 23.33 -26.14
C PRO A 176 17.78 22.57 -26.95
N MET A 177 18.82 23.26 -27.43
CA MET A 177 19.98 22.66 -28.10
C MET A 177 20.94 21.92 -27.15
N ALA A 178 21.08 22.36 -25.90
CA ALA A 178 21.88 21.72 -24.87
C ALA A 178 21.22 20.45 -24.31
N GLY A 179 19.88 20.45 -24.18
CA GLY A 179 19.12 19.27 -23.74
C GLY A 179 19.23 18.09 -24.72
N ILE A 180 19.34 18.37 -26.02
CA ILE A 180 19.54 17.35 -27.06
C ILE A 180 20.96 16.77 -26.99
N MET A 181 21.97 17.59 -26.71
CA MET A 181 23.37 17.15 -26.60
C MET A 181 23.58 16.23 -25.40
N ASP A 182 22.92 16.50 -24.28
CA ASP A 182 22.99 15.70 -23.05
C ASP A 182 22.24 14.37 -23.19
N LEU A 183 21.09 14.38 -23.88
CA LEU A 183 20.34 13.17 -24.23
C LEU A 183 21.13 12.25 -25.18
N MET A 184 21.81 12.81 -26.20
CA MET A 184 22.66 12.04 -27.11
C MET A 184 23.91 11.48 -26.42
N LYS A 185 24.47 12.21 -25.44
CA LYS A 185 25.63 11.75 -24.67
C LYS A 185 25.29 10.57 -23.76
N ASN A 186 24.14 10.63 -23.07
CA ASN A 186 23.68 9.49 -22.27
C ASN A 186 23.39 8.25 -23.13
N MET A 187 22.87 8.40 -24.36
CA MET A 187 22.73 7.24 -25.27
C MET A 187 24.06 6.72 -25.82
N TYR A 188 25.10 7.56 -25.94
CA TYR A 188 26.43 7.11 -26.33
C TYR A 188 27.14 6.35 -25.21
N ASP A 189 26.94 6.74 -23.95
CA ASP A 189 27.59 6.07 -22.82
C ASP A 189 26.93 4.72 -22.49
N ASP A 190 25.59 4.63 -22.55
CA ASP A 190 24.81 3.40 -22.26
C ASP A 190 24.56 2.49 -23.48
N GLY A 191 24.85 2.95 -24.71
CA GLY A 191 24.58 2.20 -25.94
C GLY A 191 25.67 1.18 -26.28
N ASP A 192 25.27 0.05 -26.88
CA ASP A 192 26.18 -0.95 -27.47
C ASP A 192 27.05 -0.32 -28.59
N ASP A 193 28.20 -0.92 -28.89
CA ASP A 193 29.25 -0.35 -29.76
C ASP A 193 28.74 0.03 -31.17
N ASP A 194 27.69 -0.63 -31.67
CA ASP A 194 27.03 -0.34 -32.94
C ASP A 194 26.19 0.96 -32.93
N MET A 195 25.55 1.27 -31.79
CA MET A 195 24.81 2.54 -31.62
C MET A 195 25.78 3.73 -31.52
N LYS A 196 26.92 3.55 -30.82
CA LYS A 196 27.97 4.56 -30.70
C LYS A 196 28.54 4.94 -32.06
N ARG A 197 28.79 3.96 -32.93
CA ARG A 197 29.27 4.18 -34.31
C ARG A 197 28.26 4.95 -35.16
N THR A 198 26.98 4.63 -35.03
CA THR A 198 25.91 5.27 -35.81
C THR A 198 25.73 6.74 -35.42
N ILE A 199 25.77 7.04 -34.11
CA ILE A 199 25.69 8.42 -33.61
C ILE A 199 26.94 9.22 -33.99
N ALA A 200 28.13 8.64 -33.87
CA ALA A 200 29.38 9.29 -34.29
C ALA A 200 29.40 9.60 -35.80
N LYS A 201 28.83 8.71 -36.62
CA LYS A 201 28.67 8.92 -38.06
C LYS A 201 27.71 10.06 -38.36
N ALA A 202 26.54 10.11 -37.70
CA ALA A 202 25.56 11.18 -37.87
C ALA A 202 26.10 12.57 -37.44
N TRP A 203 26.92 12.62 -36.39
CA TRP A 203 27.61 13.84 -35.96
C TRP A 203 28.65 14.31 -36.96
N SER A 204 29.40 13.39 -37.55
CA SER A 204 30.41 13.70 -38.59
C SER A 204 29.77 14.14 -39.92
N ASP A 205 28.66 13.52 -40.33
CA ASP A 205 27.92 13.91 -41.54
C ASP A 205 27.25 15.29 -41.37
N SER A 206 26.66 15.55 -40.20
CA SER A 206 26.05 16.86 -39.91
C SER A 206 27.06 18.01 -39.85
N ARG A 207 28.32 17.73 -39.45
CA ARG A 207 29.39 18.74 -39.40
C ARG A 207 30.12 18.92 -40.73
N SER A 208 30.13 17.92 -41.59
CA SER A 208 30.78 17.96 -42.91
C SER A 208 29.89 18.51 -44.02
N GLY A 209 28.61 18.81 -43.74
CA GLY A 209 27.73 19.54 -44.66
C GLY A 209 27.40 18.80 -45.95
N LYS A 210 27.60 17.48 -46.02
CA LYS A 210 27.17 16.67 -47.16
C LYS A 210 25.73 16.22 -46.95
N PRO A 211 24.75 16.69 -47.75
CA PRO A 211 23.43 16.10 -47.73
C PRO A 211 23.55 14.66 -48.24
N ALA A 212 23.16 13.69 -47.42
CA ALA A 212 22.90 12.34 -47.88
C ALA A 212 21.73 12.40 -48.88
N ASP A 213 22.05 12.23 -50.16
CA ASP A 213 21.09 12.19 -51.27
C ASP A 213 20.18 10.96 -51.10
N PRO A 214 18.85 11.11 -50.94
CA PRO A 214 17.96 10.01 -50.62
C PRO A 214 17.35 9.40 -51.89
N LEU A 215 18.12 9.08 -52.93
CA LEU A 215 17.59 8.34 -54.08
C LEU A 215 18.66 7.44 -54.74
N ARG A 216 18.68 6.17 -54.33
CA ARG A 216 18.77 5.05 -55.30
C ARG A 216 18.27 3.76 -54.66
N GLY A 217 17.06 3.38 -55.06
CA GLY A 217 16.44 2.11 -54.75
C GLY A 217 17.07 0.94 -55.51
N ASN A 218 16.69 -0.26 -55.04
CA ASN A 218 16.89 -1.57 -55.65
C ASN A 218 17.01 -1.55 -57.17
N PHE A 219 18.05 -2.20 -57.71
CA PHE A 219 18.02 -3.54 -58.31
C PHE A 219 19.42 -4.14 -58.27
#